data_AF-A0A9N9CTK5-F1
#
_entry.id   AF-A0A9N9CTK5-F1
#
_cell.length_a   1.000
_cell.length_b   1.000
_cell.length_c   1.000
_cell.angle_alpha   90.00
_cell.angle_beta   90.00
_cell.angle_gamma   90.00
#
_symmetry.space_group_name_H-M   'P 1'
#
loop_
_entity.id
_entity.type
_entity.pdbx_description
1 polymer ?
#
loop_
_entity_poly.entity_id
_entity_poly.type
_entity_poly.pdbx_seq_one_letter_code
_entity_poly.pdbx_strand_id
1 'polypeptide(L)'
;MARRHTPPEIDLSHFERPSTYCVLDAISQQLVRELSGSYTDVSSITSKELSVFLGSLMKFQNQHLGIGVSQKLSRYPVKIPIKLLKIEPAPTPASPVYHVLAAAYKYKALHEIRRWDWQRIDKIAELITYIRQELVRRGVLKYPIIMLSDDIHPDKGLELIGIISRMG
;
A
#
# COMPACT_ATOMS: atom_id res chain seq x y z
N MET A 1 8.86 12.01 -29.41
CA MET A 1 7.70 11.95 -28.49
C MET A 1 7.77 10.64 -27.73
N ALA A 2 8.11 10.66 -26.43
CA ALA A 2 8.15 9.45 -25.62
C ALA A 2 6.74 8.90 -25.44
N ARG A 3 6.51 7.63 -25.82
CA ARG A 3 5.27 6.92 -25.53
C ARG A 3 5.05 6.99 -24.02
N ARG A 4 4.05 7.73 -23.57
CA ARG A 4 3.59 7.64 -22.16
C ARG A 4 3.19 6.19 -21.98
N HIS A 5 3.98 5.40 -21.26
CA HIS A 5 3.58 4.07 -20.85
C HIS A 5 2.31 4.24 -20.02
N THR A 6 1.16 3.90 -20.61
CA THR A 6 -0.07 3.74 -19.84
C THR A 6 0.24 2.74 -18.75
N PRO A 7 0.08 3.09 -17.47
CA PRO A 7 0.34 2.15 -16.38
C PRO A 7 -0.54 0.90 -16.60
N PRO A 8 -0.02 -0.30 -16.31
CA PRO A 8 -0.78 -1.54 -16.50
C PRO A 8 -2.09 -1.46 -15.72
N GLU A 9 -3.18 -1.76 -16.42
CA GLU A 9 -4.51 -1.76 -15.83
C GLU A 9 -4.64 -2.94 -14.87
N ILE A 10 -5.09 -2.67 -13.65
CA ILE A 10 -5.33 -3.71 -12.64
C ILE A 10 -6.74 -4.25 -12.88
N ASP A 11 -6.81 -5.50 -13.36
CA ASP A 11 -8.06 -6.23 -13.53
C ASP A 11 -8.59 -6.68 -12.16
N LEU A 12 -9.63 -6.00 -11.67
CA LEU A 12 -10.28 -6.35 -10.39
C LEU A 12 -10.99 -7.70 -10.46
N SER A 13 -11.42 -8.15 -11.64
CA SER A 13 -12.10 -9.43 -11.80
C SER A 13 -11.17 -10.60 -11.45
N HIS A 14 -9.86 -10.45 -11.65
CA HIS A 14 -8.87 -11.42 -11.22
C HIS A 14 -8.88 -11.64 -9.70
N PHE A 15 -9.05 -10.56 -8.92
CA PHE A 15 -9.08 -10.61 -7.44
C PHE A 15 -10.39 -11.17 -6.87
N GLU A 16 -11.44 -11.27 -7.68
CA GLU A 16 -12.72 -11.86 -7.31
C GLU A 16 -12.77 -13.38 -7.54
N ARG A 17 -11.78 -13.95 -8.24
CA ARG A 17 -11.74 -15.39 -8.55
C ARG A 17 -11.36 -16.23 -7.33
N PRO A 18 -12.01 -17.38 -7.10
CA PRO A 18 -11.65 -18.31 -6.03
C PRO A 18 -10.18 -18.73 -6.04
N SER A 19 -9.64 -19.01 -7.22
CA SER A 19 -8.21 -19.34 -7.40
C SER A 19 -7.26 -18.30 -6.82
N THR A 20 -7.70 -17.04 -6.77
CA THR A 20 -6.90 -15.89 -6.31
C THR A 20 -7.10 -15.61 -4.84
N TYR A 21 -8.33 -15.66 -4.32
CA TYR A 21 -8.56 -15.32 -2.91
C TYR A 21 -8.34 -16.50 -1.96
N CYS A 22 -8.49 -17.75 -2.40
CA CYS A 22 -8.28 -18.93 -1.53
C CYS A 22 -6.84 -19.01 -1.00
N VAL A 23 -5.83 -18.49 -1.72
CA VAL A 23 -4.44 -18.49 -1.21
C VAL A 23 -4.28 -17.60 0.04
N LEU A 24 -5.25 -16.73 0.32
CA LEU A 24 -5.24 -15.85 1.49
C LEU A 24 -5.91 -16.48 2.72
N ASP A 25 -6.51 -17.68 2.61
CA ASP A 25 -7.24 -18.32 3.71
C ASP A 25 -6.40 -18.52 4.96
N ALA A 26 -5.14 -18.94 4.81
CA ALA A 26 -4.24 -19.14 5.94
C ALA A 26 -3.94 -17.83 6.68
N ILE A 27 -3.71 -16.74 5.94
CA ILE A 27 -3.40 -15.45 6.54
C ILE A 27 -4.62 -14.70 7.05
N SER A 28 -5.81 -14.92 6.47
CA SER A 28 -7.05 -14.28 6.91
C SER A 28 -7.41 -14.75 8.31
N GLN A 29 -7.35 -16.07 8.56
CA GLN A 29 -7.55 -16.65 9.89
C GLN A 29 -6.54 -16.13 10.91
N GLN A 30 -5.28 -15.94 10.51
CA GLN A 30 -4.27 -15.38 11.40
C GLN A 30 -4.54 -13.92 11.74
N LEU A 31 -4.94 -13.14 10.74
CA LEU A 31 -5.22 -11.71 10.89
C LEU A 31 -6.45 -11.48 11.79
N VAL A 32 -7.50 -12.30 11.65
CA VAL A 32 -8.66 -12.30 12.56
C VAL A 32 -8.22 -12.62 13.99
N ARG A 33 -7.36 -13.62 14.19
CA ARG A 33 -6.84 -13.97 15.53
C ARG A 33 -6.02 -12.83 16.14
N GLU A 34 -5.15 -12.16 15.37
CA GLU A 34 -4.33 -11.05 15.87
C GLU A 34 -5.18 -9.84 16.24
N LEU A 35 -6.18 -9.49 15.42
CA LEU A 35 -6.95 -8.26 15.60
C LEU A 35 -8.15 -8.41 16.54
N SER A 36 -8.77 -9.60 16.63
CA SER A 36 -9.92 -9.85 17.52
C SER A 36 -9.58 -9.65 19.00
N GLY A 37 -8.31 -9.80 19.39
CA GLY A 37 -7.85 -9.50 20.75
C GLY A 37 -7.86 -8.01 21.11
N SER A 38 -7.97 -7.10 20.13
CA SER A 38 -7.91 -5.65 20.35
C SER A 38 -9.11 -4.90 19.75
N TYR A 39 -9.88 -5.51 18.85
CA TYR A 39 -10.92 -4.85 18.07
C TYR A 39 -12.13 -5.77 17.84
N THR A 40 -13.32 -5.28 18.18
CA THR A 40 -14.56 -6.08 18.20
C THR A 40 -15.14 -6.39 16.81
N ASP A 41 -14.89 -5.54 15.81
CA ASP A 41 -15.53 -5.59 14.48
C ASP A 41 -14.67 -6.28 13.39
N VAL A 42 -13.80 -7.21 13.81
CA VAL A 42 -12.78 -7.81 12.93
C VAL A 42 -13.02 -9.30 12.65
N SER A 43 -14.01 -9.90 13.31
CA SER A 43 -14.37 -11.32 13.15
C SER A 43 -14.95 -11.67 11.76
N SER A 44 -15.31 -10.67 10.95
CA SER A 44 -15.94 -10.82 9.63
C SER A 44 -14.97 -10.78 8.45
N ILE A 45 -13.67 -10.60 8.67
CA ILE A 45 -12.69 -10.52 7.57
C ILE A 45 -12.65 -11.85 6.81
N THR A 46 -12.94 -11.77 5.50
CA THR A 46 -12.85 -12.92 4.59
C THR A 46 -11.70 -12.79 3.61
N SER A 47 -11.16 -13.91 3.14
CA SER A 47 -10.10 -13.94 2.13
C SER A 47 -10.51 -13.23 0.83
N LYS A 48 -11.78 -13.33 0.45
CA LYS A 48 -12.36 -12.59 -0.69
C LYS A 48 -12.27 -11.07 -0.47
N GLU A 49 -12.63 -10.59 0.72
CA GLU A 49 -12.51 -9.17 1.07
C GLU A 49 -11.05 -8.69 1.01
N LEU A 50 -10.11 -9.47 1.56
CA LEU A 50 -8.68 -9.17 1.51
C LEU A 50 -8.18 -9.06 0.06
N SER A 51 -8.57 -10.01 -0.80
CA SER A 51 -8.18 -10.01 -2.20
C SER A 51 -8.71 -8.80 -2.96
N VAL A 52 -10.00 -8.48 -2.82
CA VAL A 52 -10.63 -7.31 -3.45
C VAL A 52 -10.00 -6.01 -2.95
N PHE A 53 -9.67 -5.94 -1.66
CA PHE A 53 -8.94 -4.80 -1.09
C PHE A 53 -7.57 -4.64 -1.75
N LEU A 54 -6.77 -5.70 -1.90
CA LEU A 54 -5.45 -5.63 -2.54
C LEU A 54 -5.55 -5.14 -3.99
N GLY A 55 -6.48 -5.69 -4.77
CA GLY A 55 -6.72 -5.25 -6.14
C GLY A 55 -7.09 -3.77 -6.22
N SER A 56 -8.00 -3.33 -5.34
CA SER A 56 -8.45 -1.94 -5.28
C SER A 56 -7.34 -0.99 -4.83
N LEU A 57 -6.50 -1.41 -3.87
CA LEU A 57 -5.31 -0.67 -3.42
C LEU A 57 -4.31 -0.50 -4.57
N MET A 58 -4.00 -1.58 -5.29
CA MET A 58 -3.10 -1.54 -6.45
C MET A 58 -3.63 -0.61 -7.54
N LYS A 59 -4.93 -0.70 -7.85
CA LYS A 59 -5.60 0.17 -8.82
C LYS A 59 -5.52 1.63 -8.39
N PHE A 60 -5.86 1.94 -7.14
CA PHE A 60 -5.79 3.30 -6.60
C PHE A 60 -4.37 3.88 -6.71
N GLN A 61 -3.35 3.12 -6.31
CA GLN A 61 -1.96 3.56 -6.41
C GLN A 61 -1.54 3.80 -7.87
N ASN A 62 -2.07 3.07 -8.85
CA ASN A 62 -1.77 3.30 -10.27
C ASN A 62 -2.47 4.55 -10.83
N GLN A 63 -3.67 4.86 -10.36
CA GLN A 63 -4.47 5.98 -10.85
C GLN A 63 -4.11 7.32 -10.20
N HIS A 64 -3.80 7.31 -8.90
CA HIS A 64 -3.69 8.53 -8.10
C HIS A 64 -2.30 8.83 -7.57
N LEU A 65 -1.37 7.87 -7.64
CA LEU A 65 0.01 8.05 -7.17
C LEU A 65 1.00 7.84 -8.33
N GLY A 66 2.17 8.47 -8.27
CA GLY A 66 3.29 8.24 -9.19
C GLY A 66 3.63 9.40 -10.14
N ILE A 67 4.37 9.08 -11.20
CA ILE A 67 4.95 10.06 -12.13
C ILE A 67 3.85 10.62 -13.03
N GLY A 68 3.65 11.94 -13.01
CA GLY A 68 2.67 12.65 -13.86
C GLY A 68 1.33 12.96 -13.17
N VAL A 69 1.18 12.63 -11.89
CA VAL A 69 0.04 13.05 -11.10
C VAL A 69 0.17 14.56 -10.82
N SER A 70 -0.90 15.34 -11.09
CA SER A 70 -0.93 16.81 -11.00
C SER A 70 -0.28 17.36 -9.71
N GLN A 71 0.44 18.49 -9.77
CA GLN A 71 1.19 19.11 -8.65
C GLN A 71 0.41 19.22 -7.33
N LYS A 72 -0.95 19.28 -7.36
CA LYS A 72 -1.81 19.23 -6.16
C LYS A 72 -1.64 17.94 -5.34
N LEU A 73 -1.16 16.87 -5.98
CA LEU A 73 -0.96 15.56 -5.40
C LEU A 73 0.48 15.33 -4.85
N SER A 74 1.37 16.34 -4.88
CA SER A 74 2.70 16.29 -4.24
C SER A 74 2.64 16.11 -2.72
N ARG A 75 1.47 16.24 -2.09
CA ARG A 75 1.22 15.98 -0.67
C ARG A 75 0.94 14.50 -0.37
N TYR A 76 0.69 13.68 -1.38
CA TYR A 76 0.32 12.28 -1.18
C TYR A 76 1.55 11.38 -1.08
N PRO A 77 1.46 10.28 -0.31
CA PRO A 77 2.61 9.44 -0.01
C PRO A 77 3.17 8.74 -1.25
N VAL A 78 4.44 8.35 -1.14
CA VAL A 78 5.08 7.42 -2.09
C VAL A 78 4.30 6.10 -2.13
N LYS A 79 4.20 5.43 -3.28
CA LYS A 79 3.53 4.12 -3.41
C LYS A 79 4.14 3.07 -2.48
N ILE A 80 3.32 2.15 -1.97
CA ILE A 80 3.76 0.86 -1.47
C ILE A 80 4.30 0.05 -2.66
N PRO A 81 5.56 -0.44 -2.61
CA PRO A 81 6.11 -1.22 -3.70
C PRO A 81 5.26 -2.46 -4.02
N ILE A 82 4.92 -2.67 -5.29
CA ILE A 82 4.06 -3.78 -5.74
C ILE A 82 4.59 -5.15 -5.32
N LYS A 83 5.91 -5.31 -5.19
CA LYS A 83 6.54 -6.54 -4.67
C LYS A 83 6.05 -6.93 -3.27
N LEU A 84 5.61 -5.97 -2.45
CA LEU A 84 5.08 -6.22 -1.11
C LEU A 84 3.59 -6.61 -1.11
N LEU A 85 2.92 -6.50 -2.26
CA LEU A 85 1.50 -6.81 -2.45
C LEU A 85 1.28 -8.16 -3.16
N LYS A 86 2.36 -8.90 -3.44
CA LYS A 86 2.28 -10.21 -4.10
C LYS A 86 1.65 -11.25 -3.17
N ILE A 87 0.77 -12.05 -3.74
CA ILE A 87 0.08 -13.18 -3.09
C ILE A 87 0.58 -14.54 -3.62
N GLU A 88 1.53 -14.51 -4.55
CA GLU A 88 2.19 -15.70 -5.10
C GLU A 88 3.71 -15.62 -4.81
N PRO A 89 4.30 -16.66 -4.19
CA PRO A 89 3.64 -17.86 -3.66
C PRO A 89 2.69 -17.56 -2.50
N ALA A 90 1.86 -18.54 -2.11
CA ALA A 90 0.86 -18.38 -1.07
C ALA A 90 1.45 -17.69 0.18
N PRO A 91 0.85 -16.59 0.66
CA PRO A 91 1.45 -15.79 1.70
C PRO A 91 1.40 -16.48 3.05
N THR A 92 2.38 -16.16 3.88
CA THR A 92 2.49 -16.57 5.27
C THR A 92 2.42 -15.33 6.18
N PRO A 93 2.30 -15.49 7.51
CA PRO A 93 2.37 -14.34 8.42
C PRO A 93 3.70 -13.57 8.38
N ALA A 94 4.76 -14.17 7.82
CA ALA A 94 6.04 -13.49 7.58
C ALA A 94 6.09 -12.75 6.23
N SER A 95 5.10 -12.97 5.36
CA SER A 95 5.07 -12.35 4.03
C SER A 95 4.75 -10.85 4.14
N PRO A 96 5.38 -9.99 3.31
CA PRO A 96 5.11 -8.55 3.35
C PRO A 96 3.63 -8.18 3.19
N VAL A 97 2.90 -8.92 2.35
CA VAL A 97 1.46 -8.70 2.11
C VAL A 97 0.62 -8.90 3.37
N TYR A 98 1.04 -9.80 4.28
CA TYR A 98 0.39 -9.96 5.58
C TYR A 98 0.50 -8.67 6.40
N HIS A 99 1.68 -8.07 6.47
CA HIS A 99 1.89 -6.83 7.22
C HIS A 99 1.17 -5.64 6.61
N VAL A 100 1.04 -5.59 5.27
CA VAL A 100 0.20 -4.60 4.59
C VAL A 100 -1.25 -4.73 5.03
N LEU A 101 -1.81 -5.95 4.97
CA LEU A 101 -3.19 -6.22 5.35
C LEU A 101 -3.41 -5.95 6.84
N ALA A 102 -2.52 -6.42 7.71
CA ALA A 102 -2.62 -6.18 9.15
C ALA A 102 -2.63 -4.68 9.48
N ALA A 103 -1.77 -3.88 8.85
CA ALA A 103 -1.78 -2.43 9.01
C ALA A 103 -3.08 -1.81 8.47
N ALA A 104 -3.54 -2.23 7.29
CA ALA A 104 -4.77 -1.70 6.70
C ALA A 104 -6.00 -1.96 7.58
N TYR A 105 -6.15 -3.19 8.08
CA TYR A 105 -7.32 -3.55 8.91
C TYR A 105 -7.20 -3.03 10.34
N LYS A 106 -6.00 -2.84 10.87
CA LYS A 106 -5.79 -2.06 12.10
C LYS A 106 -6.25 -0.61 11.91
N TYR A 107 -5.89 0.03 10.79
CA TYR A 107 -6.39 1.37 10.45
C TYR A 107 -7.92 1.38 10.31
N LYS A 108 -8.49 0.39 9.61
CA LYS A 108 -9.95 0.22 9.47
C LYS A 108 -10.65 0.22 10.83
N ALA A 109 -10.14 -0.56 11.77
CA ALA A 109 -10.70 -0.68 13.12
C ALA A 109 -10.53 0.60 13.95
N LEU A 110 -9.34 1.21 13.92
CA LEU A 110 -9.06 2.46 14.66
C LEU A 110 -9.93 3.64 14.19
N HIS A 111 -10.32 3.66 12.93
CA HIS A 111 -11.14 4.71 12.33
C HIS A 111 -12.61 4.29 12.12
N GLU A 112 -13.03 3.15 12.69
CA GLU A 112 -14.40 2.61 12.59
C GLU A 112 -14.95 2.56 11.16
N ILE A 113 -14.06 2.27 10.20
CA ILE A 113 -14.39 2.25 8.77
C ILE A 113 -15.18 0.97 8.49
N ARG A 114 -16.48 1.10 8.19
CA ARG A 114 -17.32 -0.05 7.80
C ARG A 114 -16.94 -0.58 6.43
N ARG A 115 -16.80 0.31 5.44
CA ARG A 115 -16.48 0.00 4.04
C ARG A 115 -15.44 0.97 3.51
N TRP A 116 -14.50 0.44 2.72
CA TRP A 116 -13.52 1.25 1.99
C TRP A 116 -14.21 2.12 0.94
N ASP A 117 -14.03 3.44 1.05
CA ASP A 117 -14.49 4.41 0.06
C ASP A 117 -13.31 4.89 -0.78
N TRP A 118 -13.14 4.26 -1.94
CA TRP A 118 -12.04 4.54 -2.86
C TRP A 118 -12.19 5.87 -3.62
N GLN A 119 -13.34 6.54 -3.51
CA GLN A 119 -13.54 7.88 -4.08
C GLN A 119 -12.96 8.97 -3.19
N ARG A 120 -12.78 8.70 -1.89
CA ARG A 120 -12.14 9.60 -0.93
C ARG A 120 -10.62 9.49 -0.99
N ILE A 121 -10.05 10.08 -2.03
CA ILE A 121 -8.61 10.04 -2.34
C ILE A 121 -7.74 10.46 -1.15
N ASP A 122 -8.17 11.49 -0.40
CA ASP A 122 -7.53 11.98 0.82
C ASP A 122 -7.42 10.88 1.89
N LYS A 123 -8.53 10.17 2.15
CA LYS A 123 -8.58 9.11 3.16
C LYS A 123 -7.82 7.86 2.75
N ILE A 124 -7.86 7.49 1.48
CA ILE A 124 -7.05 6.36 1.00
C ILE A 124 -5.56 6.70 1.01
N ALA A 125 -5.19 7.96 0.75
CA ALA A 125 -3.81 8.38 0.88
C ALA A 125 -3.31 8.42 2.33
N GLU A 126 -4.15 8.84 3.29
CA GLU A 126 -3.86 8.71 4.73
C GLU A 126 -3.63 7.23 5.10
N LEU A 127 -4.50 6.32 4.66
CA LEU A 127 -4.34 4.88 4.84
C LEU A 127 -3.00 4.36 4.27
N ILE A 128 -2.63 4.76 3.05
CA ILE A 128 -1.36 4.34 2.43
C ILE A 128 -0.15 4.86 3.24
N THR A 129 -0.23 6.09 3.74
CA THR A 129 0.79 6.67 4.62
C THR A 129 0.95 5.85 5.88
N TYR A 130 -0.17 5.51 6.54
CA TYR A 130 -0.18 4.69 7.74
C TYR A 130 0.42 3.30 7.50
N ILE A 131 0.02 2.62 6.42
CA ILE A 131 0.57 1.31 6.05
C ILE A 131 2.09 1.41 5.88
N ARG A 132 2.59 2.43 5.17
CA ARG A 132 4.03 2.61 4.96
C ARG A 132 4.79 2.81 6.25
N GLN A 133 4.29 3.65 7.15
CA GLN A 133 4.90 3.89 8.46
C GLN A 133 5.00 2.58 9.25
N GLU A 134 3.95 1.75 9.24
CA GLU A 134 4.00 0.44 9.91
C GLU A 134 4.96 -0.54 9.23
N LEU A 135 5.07 -0.55 7.90
CA LEU A 135 6.04 -1.37 7.18
C LEU A 135 7.48 -0.95 7.49
N VAL A 136 7.74 0.35 7.62
CA VAL A 136 9.05 0.90 8.02
C VAL A 136 9.37 0.50 9.45
N ARG A 137 8.44 0.70 10.39
CA ARG A 137 8.61 0.35 11.80
C ARG A 137 8.91 -1.15 11.99
N ARG A 138 8.33 -2.00 11.14
CA ARG A 138 8.54 -3.45 11.14
C ARG A 138 9.76 -3.90 10.34
N GLY A 139 10.49 -2.99 9.69
CA GLY A 139 11.66 -3.30 8.85
C GLY A 139 11.34 -4.00 7.52
N VAL A 140 10.06 -4.10 7.16
CA VAL A 140 9.58 -4.72 5.90
C VAL A 140 9.84 -3.77 4.72
N LEU A 141 9.66 -2.48 4.95
CA LEU A 141 9.99 -1.42 4.00
C LEU A 141 11.22 -0.67 4.53
N LYS A 142 12.25 -0.54 3.70
CA LYS A 142 13.41 0.31 4.01
C LYS A 142 13.34 1.58 3.16
N TYR A 143 13.75 2.69 3.74
CA TYR A 143 13.95 3.92 2.97
C TYR A 143 15.07 3.72 1.95
N PRO A 144 14.94 4.28 0.74
CA PRO A 144 16.03 4.25 -0.23
C PRO A 144 17.22 5.01 0.34
N ILE A 145 18.42 4.45 0.20
CA ILE A 145 19.67 5.17 0.46
C ILE A 145 19.97 5.98 -0.80
N ILE A 146 20.02 7.31 -0.66
CA ILE A 146 20.27 8.23 -1.76
C ILE A 146 21.62 8.90 -1.50
N MET A 147 22.55 8.72 -2.42
CA MET A 147 23.84 9.41 -2.43
C MET A 147 23.82 10.47 -3.52
N LEU A 148 24.19 11.69 -3.16
CA LEU A 148 24.46 12.76 -4.10
C LEU A 148 25.96 12.77 -4.40
N SER A 149 26.32 12.95 -5.66
CA SER A 149 27.72 13.02 -6.08
C SER A 149 28.29 14.40 -5.75
N ASP A 150 29.60 14.46 -5.48
CA ASP A 150 30.30 15.68 -5.07
C ASP A 150 30.41 16.72 -6.21
N ASP A 151 30.18 16.32 -7.45
CA ASP A 151 30.17 17.18 -8.64
C ASP A 151 28.82 17.89 -8.88
N ILE A 152 27.84 17.71 -7.99
CA ILE A 152 26.52 18.34 -8.15
C ILE A 152 26.58 19.84 -7.84
N HIS A 153 25.92 20.64 -8.68
CA HIS A 153 25.80 22.07 -8.42
C HIS A 153 25.06 22.33 -7.10
N PRO A 154 25.52 23.24 -6.23
CA PRO A 154 24.96 23.45 -4.89
C PRO A 154 23.45 23.68 -4.86
N ASP A 155 22.94 24.55 -5.74
CA ASP A 155 21.50 24.85 -5.84
C ASP A 155 20.66 23.61 -6.17
N LYS A 156 21.20 22.75 -7.04
CA LYS A 156 20.55 21.50 -7.44
C LYS A 156 20.62 20.45 -6.32
N GLY A 157 21.71 20.46 -5.55
CA GLY A 157 21.84 19.66 -4.34
C GLY A 157 20.77 20.00 -3.29
N LEU A 158 20.55 21.30 -3.03
CA LEU A 158 19.51 21.76 -2.11
C LEU A 158 18.10 21.38 -2.58
N GLU A 159 17.82 21.54 -3.88
CA GLU A 159 16.54 21.12 -4.47
C GLU A 159 16.30 19.61 -4.26
N LEU A 160 17.31 18.78 -4.54
CA LEU A 160 17.24 17.33 -4.40
C LEU A 160 17.05 16.91 -2.94
N ILE A 161 17.76 17.54 -2.00
CA ILE A 161 17.55 17.31 -0.56
C ILE A 161 16.10 17.60 -0.17
N GLY A 162 15.51 18.70 -0.66
CA GLY A 162 14.11 19.04 -0.42
C GLY A 162 13.11 18.03 -1.02
N ILE A 163 13.45 17.38 -2.14
CA ILE A 163 12.66 16.29 -2.71
C ILE A 163 12.81 15.02 -1.86
N ILE A 164 14.04 14.67 -1.47
CA ILE A 164 14.36 13.47 -0.68
C ILE A 164 13.65 13.51 0.67
N SER A 165 13.70 14.62 1.39
CA SER A 165 13.04 14.78 2.69
C SER A 165 11.52 14.60 2.64
N ARG A 166 10.89 14.77 1.46
CA ARG A 166 9.44 14.53 1.27
C ARG A 166 9.09 13.07 0.99
N MET A 167 10.07 12.21 0.70
CA MET A 167 9.85 10.78 0.45
C MET A 167 9.66 9.96 1.74
N GLY A 168 9.92 10.59 2.89
CA GLY A 168 9.76 10.03 4.22
C GLY A 168 11.09 9.74 4.91
#